data_AF-A0A1C7N838-F1
#
_entry.id   AF-A0A1C7N838-F1
#
_cell.length_a   1.000
_cell.length_b   1.000
_cell.length_c   1.000
_cell.angle_alpha   90.00
_cell.angle_beta   90.00
_cell.angle_gamma   90.00
#
_symmetry.space_group_name_H-M   'P 1'
#
loop_
_entity.id
_entity.type
_entity.pdbx_description
1 polymer ?
#
loop_
_entity_poly.entity_id
_entity_poly.type
_entity_poly.pdbx_seq_one_letter_code
_entity_poly.pdbx_strand_id
1 'polypeptide(L)'
;MPSFYAFMRNNTALIPLFAIAGAGCAGAVSYPLYLLRTHPEIQIDKKNNPYPWQKIEQHHNAKLWSANPAFYEARREFKAAKY
;
A
#
# COMPACT_ATOMS: atom_id res chain seq x y z
N MET A 1 -4.51 18.40 -32.89
CA MET A 1 -5.01 17.10 -32.38
C MET A 1 -6.16 17.34 -31.42
N PRO A 2 -7.26 16.57 -31.48
CA PRO A 2 -8.26 16.59 -30.41
C PRO A 2 -7.62 16.17 -29.08
N SER A 3 -8.05 16.79 -27.98
CA SER A 3 -7.56 16.43 -26.65
C SER A 3 -8.01 15.02 -26.28
N PHE A 4 -7.25 14.35 -25.38
CA PHE A 4 -7.62 13.02 -24.88
C PHE A 4 -9.04 13.00 -24.29
N TYR A 5 -9.44 14.09 -23.62
CA TYR A 5 -10.80 14.26 -23.12
C TYR A 5 -11.86 14.26 -24.25
N ALA A 6 -11.62 14.99 -25.34
CA ALA A 6 -12.51 14.98 -26.50
C ALA A 6 -12.57 13.59 -27.16
N PHE A 7 -11.43 12.87 -27.21
CA PHE A 7 -11.37 11.49 -27.70
C PHE A 7 -12.23 10.53 -26.85
N MET A 8 -12.13 10.60 -25.52
CA MET A 8 -12.93 9.75 -24.63
C MET A 8 -14.42 10.09 -24.66
N ARG A 9 -14.77 11.38 -24.82
CA ARG A 9 -16.19 11.78 -24.90
C ARG A 9 -16.86 11.30 -26.19
N ASN A 10 -16.10 11.23 -27.29
CA ASN A 10 -16.58 10.68 -28.55
C ASN A 10 -16.64 9.14 -28.54
N ASN A 11 -15.88 8.48 -27.65
CA ASN A 11 -15.78 7.02 -27.56
C ASN A 11 -16.06 6.53 -26.14
N THR A 12 -17.29 6.67 -25.68
CA THR A 12 -17.69 6.34 -24.30
C THR A 12 -17.46 4.88 -23.91
N ALA A 13 -17.52 3.96 -24.88
CA ALA A 13 -17.24 2.54 -24.67
C ALA A 13 -15.79 2.25 -24.23
N LEU A 14 -14.84 3.14 -24.53
CA LEU A 14 -13.43 2.95 -24.17
C LEU A 14 -13.09 3.42 -22.75
N ILE A 15 -13.93 4.27 -22.15
CA ILE A 15 -13.73 4.79 -20.79
C ILE A 15 -13.54 3.67 -19.75
N PRO A 16 -14.40 2.63 -19.66
CA PRO A 16 -14.20 1.56 -18.68
C PRO A 16 -12.90 0.77 -18.90
N LEU A 17 -12.48 0.60 -20.15
CA LEU A 17 -11.21 -0.07 -20.48
C LEU A 17 -10.02 0.71 -19.94
N PHE A 18 -9.96 2.01 -20.21
CA PHE A 18 -8.90 2.88 -19.70
C PHE A 18 -8.95 3.05 -18.19
N ALA A 19 -10.14 3.02 -17.58
CA ALA A 19 -10.28 3.09 -16.12
C ALA A 19 -9.65 1.86 -15.45
N ILE A 20 -9.94 0.65 -15.93
CA ILE A 20 -9.37 -0.58 -15.37
C ILE A 20 -7.85 -0.65 -15.62
N ALA A 21 -7.40 -0.34 -16.84
CA ALA A 21 -5.98 -0.32 -17.15
C ALA A 21 -5.21 0.72 -16.32
N GLY A 22 -5.77 1.93 -16.21
CA GLY A 22 -5.22 3.01 -15.38
C GLY A 22 -5.18 2.65 -13.90
N ALA A 23 -6.24 2.03 -13.38
CA ALA A 23 -6.27 1.52 -12.02
C ALA A 23 -5.20 0.44 -11.79
N GLY A 24 -4.97 -0.45 -12.76
CA GLY A 24 -3.90 -1.44 -12.73
C GLY A 24 -2.51 -0.80 -12.66
N CYS A 25 -2.22 0.17 -13.53
CA CYS A 25 -0.95 0.91 -13.50
C CYS A 25 -0.75 1.66 -12.18
N ALA A 26 -1.80 2.32 -11.67
CA ALA A 26 -1.75 3.02 -10.39
C ALA A 26 -1.51 2.05 -9.22
N GLY A 27 -2.16 0.88 -9.22
CA GLY A 27 -1.94 -0.21 -8.27
C GLY A 27 -0.51 -0.73 -8.30
N ALA A 28 0.04 -0.95 -9.49
CA ALA A 28 1.39 -1.46 -9.69
C ALA A 28 2.49 -0.53 -9.14
N VAL A 29 2.26 0.79 -9.16
CA VAL A 29 3.18 1.78 -8.58
C VAL A 29 2.93 1.98 -7.09
N SER A 30 1.66 2.08 -6.69
CA SER A 30 1.29 2.40 -5.30
C SER A 30 1.60 1.27 -4.32
N TYR A 31 1.42 0.00 -4.71
CA TYR A 31 1.64 -1.12 -3.80
C TYR A 31 3.11 -1.28 -3.38
N PRO A 32 4.10 -1.29 -4.30
CA PRO A 32 5.49 -1.27 -3.90
C PRO A 32 5.84 -0.05 -3.04
N LEU A 33 5.36 1.14 -3.39
CA LEU A 33 5.59 2.35 -2.57
C LEU A 33 5.00 2.24 -1.16
N TYR A 34 3.89 1.53 -0.99
CA TYR A 34 3.36 1.18 0.32
C TYR A 34 4.32 0.23 1.06
N LEU A 35 4.73 -0.87 0.42
CA LEU A 35 5.65 -1.84 1.01
C LEU A 35 6.96 -1.20 1.48
N LEU A 36 7.56 -0.36 0.63
CA LEU A 36 8.79 0.38 0.90
C LEU A 36 8.71 1.28 2.14
N ARG A 37 7.50 1.72 2.53
CA ARG A 37 7.29 2.61 3.68
C ARG A 37 6.91 1.87 4.95
N THR A 38 6.12 0.81 4.85
CA THR A 38 5.49 0.16 6.00
C THR A 38 6.15 -1.16 6.40
N HIS A 39 6.75 -1.89 5.45
CA HIS A 39 7.31 -3.21 5.74
C HIS A 39 8.73 -3.12 6.31
N PRO A 40 9.04 -3.85 7.39
CA PRO A 40 10.33 -3.78 8.06
C PRO A 40 11.41 -4.57 7.30
N GLU A 41 10.99 -5.47 6.41
CA GLU A 41 11.86 -6.34 5.63
C GLU A 41 12.55 -5.59 4.48
N ILE A 42 12.01 -4.43 4.08
CA ILE A 42 12.55 -3.62 3.01
C ILE A 42 13.22 -2.38 3.60
N GLN A 43 14.55 -2.42 3.71
CA GLN A 43 15.33 -1.34 4.29
C GLN A 43 15.98 -0.48 3.19
N ILE A 44 15.41 0.71 2.95
CA ILE A 44 15.98 1.70 2.02
C ILE A 44 16.95 2.63 2.74
N ASP A 45 16.63 3.00 3.99
CA ASP A 45 17.42 3.92 4.79
C ASP A 45 18.00 3.21 6.02
N LYS A 46 19.19 2.63 5.84
CA LYS A 46 19.92 1.95 6.91
C LYS A 46 20.60 2.92 7.88
N LYS A 47 20.81 4.18 7.47
CA LYS A 47 21.52 5.18 8.26
C LYS A 47 20.62 5.79 9.34
N ASN A 48 19.41 6.19 8.98
CA ASN A 48 18.49 6.83 9.92
C ASN A 48 17.50 5.85 10.57
N ASN A 49 17.34 4.64 10.02
CA ASN A 49 16.47 3.60 10.57
C ASN A 49 17.17 2.22 10.53
N PRO A 50 18.17 2.00 11.40
CA PRO A 50 18.97 0.76 11.39
C PRO A 50 18.15 -0.49 11.77
N TYR A 51 17.11 -0.33 12.59
CA TYR A 51 16.29 -1.42 13.14
C TYR A 51 14.80 -1.25 12.83
N PRO A 52 14.39 -1.36 11.55
CA PRO A 52 13.02 -1.10 11.14
C PRO A 52 11.98 -2.00 11.81
N TRP A 53 12.34 -3.24 12.18
CA TRP A 53 11.47 -4.16 12.91
C TRP A 53 11.08 -3.66 14.32
N GLN A 54 11.84 -2.75 14.93
CA GLN A 54 11.46 -2.17 16.23
C GLN A 54 10.23 -1.26 16.15
N LYS A 55 9.79 -0.86 14.95
CA LYS A 55 8.63 0.02 14.75
C LYS A 55 7.31 -0.74 14.65
N ILE A 56 7.34 -2.07 14.60
CA ILE A 56 6.14 -2.89 14.40
C ILE A 56 5.74 -3.55 15.71
N GLU A 57 4.51 -3.25 16.12
CA GLU A 57 3.90 -3.76 17.34
C GLU A 57 3.04 -5.00 17.03
N GLN A 58 2.74 -5.82 18.03
CA GLN A 58 2.00 -7.08 17.84
C GLN A 58 0.55 -6.89 17.36
N HIS A 59 -0.04 -5.72 17.61
CA HIS A 59 -1.35 -5.34 17.11
C HIS A 59 -1.30 -4.56 15.81
N HIS A 60 -0.12 -4.31 15.27
CA HIS A 60 0.03 -3.61 14.01
C HIS A 60 -0.17 -4.58 12.84
N ASN A 61 -1.09 -4.25 11.95
CA ASN A 61 -1.24 -4.98 10.70
C ASN A 61 -0.33 -4.35 9.64
N ALA A 62 0.76 -5.05 9.29
CA ALA A 62 1.65 -4.60 8.24
C ALA A 62 1.10 -4.85 6.82
N LYS A 63 0.00 -5.60 6.67
CA LYS A 63 -0.56 -5.96 5.35
C LYS A 63 -1.36 -4.77 4.82
N LEU A 64 -1.46 -4.67 3.49
CA LEU A 64 -2.34 -3.68 2.88
C LEU A 64 -3.82 -3.87 3.31
N TRP A 65 -4.24 -5.13 3.48
CA TRP A 65 -5.57 -5.47 3.94
C TRP A 65 -5.57 -6.75 4.76
N SER A 66 -6.50 -6.84 5.72
CA SER A 66 -6.74 -8.01 6.56
C SER A 66 -8.23 -8.33 6.62
N ALA A 67 -8.59 -9.57 6.29
CA ALA A 67 -9.95 -10.07 6.45
C ALA A 67 -10.36 -10.29 7.92
N ASN A 68 -9.39 -10.28 8.85
CA ASN A 68 -9.63 -10.47 10.28
C ASN A 68 -8.94 -9.36 11.10
N PRO A 69 -9.56 -8.18 11.25
CA PRO A 69 -9.02 -7.09 12.07
C PRO A 69 -9.02 -7.43 13.57
N ALA A 70 -10.01 -8.19 14.05
CA ALA A 70 -10.14 -8.57 15.46
C ALA A 70 -8.91 -9.32 16.01
N PHE A 71 -8.20 -10.08 15.16
CA PHE A 71 -6.93 -10.71 15.52
C PHE A 71 -5.88 -9.70 15.99
N TYR A 72 -5.77 -8.56 15.31
CA TYR A 72 -4.80 -7.52 15.63
C TYR A 72 -5.26 -6.71 16.83
N GLU A 73 -6.54 -6.38 16.91
CA GLU A 73 -7.13 -5.66 18.05
C GLU A 73 -6.95 -6.40 19.38
N ALA A 74 -7.18 -7.72 19.38
CA ALA A 74 -6.96 -8.57 20.55
C ALA A 74 -5.50 -8.53 21.05
N ARG A 75 -4.55 -8.08 20.23
CA ARG A 75 -3.13 -8.02 20.58
C ARG A 75 -2.66 -6.67 21.10
N ARG A 76 -3.57 -5.70 21.23
CA ARG A 76 -3.21 -4.32 21.58
C ARG A 76 -2.57 -4.18 22.96
N GLU A 77 -2.97 -5.05 23.89
CA GLU A 77 -2.49 -5.04 25.27
C GLU A 77 -1.16 -5.79 25.46
N PHE A 78 -0.75 -6.63 24.49
CA PHE A 78 0.54 -7.30 24.56
C PHE A 78 1.66 -6.31 24.22
N LYS A 79 2.32 -5.79 25.27
CA LYS A 79 3.56 -5.03 25.10
C LYS A 79 4.72 -5.99 24.84
N ALA A 80 5.31 -5.90 23.65
CA ALA A 80 6.54 -6.62 23.34
C ALA A 80 7.71 -6.02 24.15
N ALA A 81 8.65 -6.86 24.57
CA ALA A 81 9.91 -6.39 25.15
C ALA A 81 10.69 -5.58 24.11
N LYS A 82 11.15 -4.39 24.49
CA LYS A 82 11.94 -3.52 23.61
C LYS A 82 13.42 -3.90 23.78
N TYR A 83 14.01 -4.48 22.72
CA TYR A 83 15.43 -4.82 22.64
C TYR A 83 16.26 -3.63 22.18
#